data_AF-A0A2K8X0X2-F1
#
_entry.id   AF-A0A2K8X0X2-F1
#
_cell.length_a   1.000
_cell.length_b   1.000
_cell.length_c   1.000
_cell.angle_alpha   90.00
_cell.angle_beta   90.00
_cell.angle_gamma   90.00
#
_symmetry.space_group_name_H-M   'P 1'
#
loop_
_entity.id
_entity.type
_entity.pdbx_description
1 polymer ?
#
loop_
_entity_poly.entity_id
_entity_poly.type
_entity_poly.pdbx_seq_one_letter_code
_entity_poly.pdbx_strand_id
1 'polypeptide(L)'
;MKLISILFSLFFASTIAVNSDDVTHSNTRETTKQVVFDGYHGQIYYFTDNNDNTILIEDISASKVLDTYNLDNNKHLGATFNLKLNETTSDNIYSEIQVVSINLIQK
;
A
#
# COMPACT_ATOMS: atom_id res chain seq x y z
N MET A 1 -11.89 -22.77 -63.33
CA MET A 1 -12.81 -21.71 -62.87
C MET A 1 -12.99 -21.85 -61.37
N LYS A 2 -13.13 -20.71 -60.71
CA LYS A 2 -13.36 -20.46 -59.28
C LYS A 2 -14.20 -21.54 -58.60
N LEU A 3 -13.86 -21.86 -57.35
CA LEU A 3 -14.77 -21.75 -56.21
C LEU A 3 -13.91 -21.68 -54.93
N ILE A 4 -13.68 -20.44 -54.49
CA ILE A 4 -13.20 -20.12 -53.15
C ILE A 4 -14.39 -20.32 -52.23
N SER A 5 -14.30 -21.31 -51.34
CA SER A 5 -15.29 -21.54 -50.29
C SER A 5 -14.85 -20.78 -49.05
N ILE A 6 -15.32 -19.54 -48.90
CA ILE A 6 -15.21 -18.78 -47.65
C ILE A 6 -16.23 -19.37 -46.68
N LEU A 7 -15.75 -20.08 -45.65
CA LEU A 7 -16.61 -20.53 -44.56
C LEU A 7 -16.85 -19.35 -43.60
N PHE A 8 -18.12 -18.95 -43.51
CA PHE A 8 -18.61 -17.82 -42.74
C PHE A 8 -18.80 -18.20 -41.26
N SER A 9 -18.24 -17.36 -40.39
CA SER A 9 -18.68 -17.02 -39.02
C SER A 9 -19.13 -18.12 -38.04
N LEU A 10 -18.38 -18.27 -36.94
CA LEU A 10 -18.94 -18.38 -35.60
C LEU A 10 -18.21 -17.36 -34.71
N PHE A 11 -18.73 -16.14 -34.66
CA PHE A 11 -18.38 -15.20 -33.60
C PHE A 11 -19.03 -15.73 -32.32
N PHE A 12 -18.23 -16.22 -31.38
CA PHE A 12 -18.69 -16.42 -30.02
C PHE A 12 -18.87 -15.04 -29.38
N ALA A 13 -20.08 -14.50 -29.45
CA ALA A 13 -20.45 -13.35 -28.64
C ALA A 13 -20.71 -13.84 -27.21
N SER A 14 -19.64 -14.06 -26.43
CA SER A 14 -19.78 -14.17 -24.98
C SER A 14 -20.01 -12.77 -24.43
N THR A 15 -21.25 -12.44 -24.06
CA THR A 15 -21.51 -11.27 -23.24
C THR A 15 -20.93 -11.56 -21.85
N ILE A 16 -19.89 -10.83 -21.44
CA ILE A 16 -19.49 -10.79 -20.04
C ILE A 16 -20.56 -9.95 -19.32
N ALA A 17 -21.37 -10.58 -18.49
CA ALA A 17 -22.20 -9.85 -17.54
C ALA A 17 -21.27 -9.28 -16.47
N VAL A 18 -20.93 -7.99 -16.57
CA VAL A 18 -20.29 -7.27 -15.47
C VAL A 18 -21.40 -6.95 -14.48
N ASN A 19 -21.55 -7.78 -13.46
CA ASN A 19 -22.38 -7.43 -12.32
C ASN A 19 -21.62 -6.41 -11.48
N SER A 20 -21.80 -5.13 -11.81
CA SER A 20 -21.21 -4.01 -11.08
C SER A 20 -21.98 -3.72 -9.80
N ASP A 21 -22.14 -4.72 -8.94
CA ASP A 21 -22.49 -4.49 -7.54
C ASP A 21 -21.26 -4.79 -6.68
N ASP A 22 -20.16 -4.11 -7.00
CA ASP A 22 -19.08 -3.99 -6.03
C ASP A 22 -19.40 -2.78 -5.16
N VAL A 23 -20.29 -3.00 -4.20
CA VAL A 23 -20.33 -2.15 -3.01
C VAL A 23 -19.03 -2.42 -2.28
N THR A 24 -18.00 -1.67 -2.65
CA THR A 24 -16.72 -1.61 -1.95
C THR A 24 -17.00 -1.08 -0.55
N HIS A 25 -17.38 -1.99 0.35
CA HIS A 25 -17.13 -1.81 1.76
C HIS A 25 -15.62 -1.83 1.90
N SER A 26 -15.02 -0.64 1.80
CA SER A 26 -13.65 -0.38 2.20
C SER A 26 -13.52 -0.75 3.67
N ASN A 27 -13.27 -2.03 3.94
CA ASN A 27 -12.82 -2.51 5.23
C ASN A 27 -11.38 -2.05 5.37
N THR A 28 -11.17 -0.76 5.69
CA THR A 28 -9.87 -0.28 6.15
C THR A 28 -9.54 -1.06 7.41
N ARG A 29 -8.57 -1.98 7.29
CA ARG A 29 -8.07 -2.72 8.45
C ARG A 29 -6.97 -1.88 9.07
N GLU A 30 -7.23 -1.38 10.27
CA GLU A 30 -6.19 -0.73 11.05
C GLU A 30 -5.29 -1.79 11.68
N THR A 31 -3.98 -1.66 11.51
CA THR A 31 -2.99 -2.52 12.15
C THR A 31 -1.95 -1.67 12.86
N THR A 32 -1.44 -2.15 13.99
CA THR A 32 -0.34 -1.51 14.72
C THR A 32 0.86 -2.42 14.71
N LYS A 33 1.99 -1.90 14.23
CA LYS A 33 3.27 -2.61 14.20
C LYS A 33 4.28 -1.90 15.10
N GLN A 34 5.07 -2.68 15.84
CA GLN A 34 6.29 -2.16 16.45
C GLN A 34 7.40 -2.18 15.40
N VAL A 35 8.03 -1.05 15.19
CA VAL A 35 9.01 -0.86 14.12
C VAL A 35 10.22 -0.06 14.60
N VAL A 36 11.36 -0.28 13.99
CA VAL A 36 12.57 0.54 14.14
C VAL A 36 12.66 1.50 12.95
N PHE A 37 12.99 2.76 13.20
CA PHE A 37 13.20 3.73 12.12
C PHE A 37 14.63 3.61 11.57
N ASP A 38 14.75 3.27 10.29
CA ASP A 38 16.03 2.99 9.63
C ASP A 38 16.53 4.18 8.81
N GLY A 39 15.66 5.14 8.51
CA GLY A 39 16.03 6.42 7.93
C GLY A 39 15.02 6.98 6.95
N TYR A 40 15.35 8.14 6.40
CA TYR A 40 14.62 8.83 5.35
C TYR A 40 15.55 9.15 4.19
N HIS A 41 15.16 8.73 2.99
CA HIS A 41 15.89 9.00 1.75
C HIS A 41 14.94 9.08 0.57
N GLY A 42 15.10 10.10 -0.29
CA GLY A 42 14.34 10.21 -1.53
C GLY A 42 12.83 10.30 -1.33
N GLN A 43 12.37 10.96 -0.26
CA GLN A 43 10.94 11.06 0.12
C GLN A 43 10.31 9.72 0.53
N ILE A 44 11.12 8.80 1.05
CA ILE A 44 10.66 7.52 1.58
C ILE A 44 11.18 7.38 3.01
N TYR A 45 10.28 7.06 3.93
CA TYR A 45 10.61 6.61 5.28
C TYR A 45 10.78 5.10 5.29
N TYR A 46 11.88 4.65 5.88
CA TYR A 46 12.26 3.25 6.01
C TYR A 46 12.07 2.80 7.45
N PHE A 47 11.36 1.69 7.61
CA PHE A 47 11.19 1.05 8.91
C PHE A 47 11.38 -0.47 8.79
N THR A 48 11.83 -1.09 9.87
CA THR A 48 11.92 -2.55 9.99
C THR A 48 11.06 -3.02 11.14
N ASP A 49 10.16 -3.98 10.90
CA ASP A 49 9.33 -4.57 11.96
C ASP A 49 10.06 -5.69 12.73
N ASN A 50 9.42 -6.20 13.77
CA ASN A 50 9.99 -7.24 14.63
C ASN A 50 10.20 -8.61 13.97
N ASN A 51 9.72 -8.80 12.74
CA ASN A 51 9.94 -10.00 11.94
C ASN A 51 10.91 -9.73 10.78
N ASP A 52 11.72 -8.66 10.89
CA ASP A 52 12.68 -8.21 9.87
C ASP A 52 12.04 -7.82 8.52
N ASN A 53 10.74 -7.50 8.49
CA ASN A 53 10.12 -6.99 7.27
C ASN A 53 10.36 -5.48 7.14
N THR A 54 10.79 -5.07 5.95
CA THR A 54 10.90 -3.65 5.60
C THR A 54 9.52 -3.08 5.28
N ILE A 55 9.23 -1.92 5.86
CA ILE A 55 8.04 -1.11 5.59
C ILE A 55 8.53 0.20 4.98
N LEU A 56 8.01 0.50 3.79
CA LEU A 56 8.33 1.71 3.04
C LEU A 56 7.10 2.60 3.03
N ILE A 57 7.28 3.86 3.40
CA ILE A 57 6.20 4.84 3.44
C ILE A 57 6.66 6.06 2.66
N GLU A 58 5.99 6.33 1.55
CA GLU A 58 6.25 7.53 0.76
C GLU A 58 5.80 8.76 1.53
N ASP A 59 6.58 9.84 1.49
CA ASP A 59 6.32 11.08 2.23
C ASP A 59 5.00 11.74 1.82
N ILE A 60 4.61 11.57 0.56
CA ILE A 60 3.31 12.03 0.05
C ILE A 60 2.13 11.27 0.66
N SER A 61 2.34 10.01 1.06
CA SER A 61 1.36 9.11 1.70
C SER A 61 1.46 9.16 3.22
N ALA A 62 2.62 9.58 3.74
CA ALA A 62 2.80 9.95 5.12
C ALA A 62 1.95 11.20 5.37
N SER A 63 0.87 11.02 6.11
CA SER A 63 0.18 12.16 6.69
C SER A 63 1.18 12.96 7.56
N LYS A 64 0.90 14.25 7.82
CA LYS A 64 1.65 15.13 8.75
C LYS A 64 1.97 14.51 10.13
N VAL A 65 1.40 13.34 10.41
CA VAL A 65 1.71 12.46 11.54
C VAL A 65 3.20 12.16 11.67
N LEU A 66 3.93 11.83 10.60
CA LEU A 66 5.37 11.51 10.71
C LEU A 66 6.24 12.74 11.02
N ASP A 67 5.81 13.94 10.62
CA ASP A 67 6.48 15.21 10.92
C ASP A 67 6.57 15.49 12.43
N THR A 68 5.68 14.87 13.23
CA THR A 68 5.67 15.02 14.70
C THR A 68 7.04 14.75 15.32
N TYR A 69 7.82 13.84 14.74
CA TYR A 69 9.16 13.50 15.21
C TYR A 69 10.28 14.06 14.32
N ASN A 70 9.96 14.83 13.27
CA ASN A 70 10.90 15.31 12.25
C ASN A 70 11.82 14.18 11.74
N LEU A 71 11.25 13.07 11.30
CA LEU A 71 12.01 11.88 10.87
C LEU A 71 12.78 12.12 9.55
N ASP A 72 12.33 13.09 8.75
CA ASP A 72 12.92 13.54 7.47
C ASP A 72 14.40 13.94 7.56
N ASN A 73 14.84 14.40 8.73
CA ASN A 73 16.25 14.77 8.99
C ASN A 73 17.05 13.65 9.68
N ASN A 74 16.50 12.44 9.77
CA ASN A 74 17.13 11.28 10.42
C ASN A 74 17.43 11.44 11.93
N LYS A 75 16.75 12.33 12.67
CA LYS A 75 16.98 12.55 14.12
C LYS A 75 16.74 11.34 15.02
N HIS A 76 15.98 10.34 14.57
CA HIS A 76 15.54 9.20 15.37
C HIS A 76 16.02 7.84 14.84
N LEU A 77 17.13 7.80 14.10
CA LEU A 77 17.68 6.55 13.58
C LEU A 77 17.86 5.51 14.69
N GLY A 78 17.36 4.29 14.44
CA GLY A 78 17.39 3.17 15.37
C GLY A 78 16.37 3.25 16.51
N ALA A 79 15.57 4.32 16.60
CA ALA A 79 14.52 4.43 17.61
C ALA A 79 13.33 3.53 17.26
N THR A 80 12.70 2.99 18.30
CA THR A 80 11.54 2.11 18.15
C THR A 80 10.24 2.88 18.31
N PHE A 81 9.28 2.63 17.43
CA PHE A 81 7.97 3.24 17.42
C PHE A 81 6.87 2.20 17.38
N ASN A 82 5.70 2.56 17.93
CA ASN A 82 4.44 1.92 17.56
C ASN A 82 3.84 2.71 16.39
N LEU A 83 3.76 2.08 15.22
CA LEU A 83 3.26 2.65 13.99
C LEU A 83 1.90 2.04 13.67
N LYS A 84 0.85 2.87 13.66
CA LYS A 84 -0.50 2.48 13.30
C LYS A 84 -0.77 2.84 11.85
N LEU A 85 -1.19 1.85 11.07
CA LEU A 85 -1.37 1.91 9.63
C LEU A 85 -2.80 1.52 9.27
N ASN A 86 -3.36 2.19 8.27
CA ASN A 86 -4.55 1.72 7.58
C ASN A 86 -4.12 0.93 6.36
N GLU A 87 -4.36 -0.38 6.36
CA GLU A 87 -4.27 -1.18 5.15
C GLU A 87 -5.49 -0.86 4.29
N THR A 88 -5.27 -0.11 3.21
CA THR A 88 -6.24 0.02 2.13
C THR A 88 -6.19 -1.28 1.33
N THR A 89 -7.36 -1.80 0.95
CA THR A 89 -7.45 -3.07 0.22
C THR A 89 -6.61 -3.01 -1.04
N SER A 90 -5.60 -3.88 -1.05
CA SER A 90 -4.56 -4.08 -2.04
C SER A 90 -5.12 -4.42 -3.42
N ASP A 91 -4.96 -3.51 -4.39
CA ASP A 91 -4.77 -3.89 -5.78
C ASP A 91 -3.28 -4.15 -6.03
N ASN A 92 -2.85 -5.33 -5.58
CA ASN A 92 -1.68 -6.17 -5.90
C ASN A 92 -0.30 -5.59 -6.28
N ILE A 93 -0.04 -4.30 -6.21
CA ILE A 93 1.30 -3.76 -6.52
C ILE A 93 1.66 -2.50 -5.72
N TYR A 94 0.67 -1.75 -5.24
CA TYR A 94 0.89 -0.53 -4.46
C TYR A 94 -0.16 -0.45 -3.36
N SER A 95 0.16 -0.97 -2.17
CA SER A 95 -0.63 -0.61 -0.99
C SER A 95 -0.26 0.81 -0.61
N GLU A 96 -1.18 1.75 -0.79
CA GLU A 96 -1.06 3.08 -0.19
C GLU A 96 -1.17 2.91 1.34
N ILE A 97 -0.02 2.80 1.99
CA ILE A 97 0.07 2.68 3.44
C ILE A 97 -0.21 4.06 4.03
N GLN A 98 -1.42 4.27 4.51
CA GLN A 98 -1.76 5.48 5.24
C GLN A 98 -1.31 5.35 6.69
N VAL A 99 -0.46 6.28 7.14
CA VAL A 99 -0.06 6.37 8.55
C VAL A 99 -1.15 7.08 9.35
N VAL A 100 -1.68 6.38 10.35
CA VAL A 100 -2.72 6.88 11.26
C VAL A 100 -2.10 7.54 12.48
N SER A 101 -1.12 6.89 13.09
CA SER A 101 -0.39 7.44 14.23
C SER A 101 0.99 6.81 14.36
N ILE A 102 1.89 7.56 15.00
CA ILE A 102 3.22 7.09 15.36
C ILE A 102 3.50 7.51 16.80
N ASN A 103 4.03 6.60 17.61
CA ASN A 103 4.38 6.88 19.00
C ASN A 103 5.75 6.30 19.33
N LEU A 104 6.66 7.14 19.78
CA LEU A 104 7.99 6.70 20.24
C LEU A 104 7.84 5.80 21.47
N ILE A 105 8.49 4.64 21.42
CA ILE A 105 8.60 3.75 22.58
C ILE A 105 9.82 4.22 23.37
N GLN A 106 9.59 4.96 24.44
CA GLN A 106 10.67 5.34 25.36
C GLN A 106 11.23 4.09 26.03
N LYS A 107 12.56 4.00 26.06
CA LYS A 107 13.30 2.97 26.78
C LYS A 107 13.73 3.50 28.14
#